data_AF-A0A0B6XWV4-F1
#
_entry.id   AF-A0A0B6XWV4-F1
#
_cell.length_a   1.000
_cell.length_b   1.000
_cell.length_c   1.000
_cell.angle_alpha   90.00
_cell.angle_beta   90.00
_cell.angle_gamma   90.00
#
_symmetry.space_group_name_H-M   'P 1'
#
loop_
_entity.id
_entity.type
_entity.pdbx_description
1 polymer ?
#
loop_
_entity_poly.entity_id
_entity_poly.type
_entity_poly.pdbx_seq_one_letter_code
_entity_poly.pdbx_strand_id
1 'polypeptide(L)'
;VEVEEDVKAYYARMKKKEKQCKNRLLQPVVSLEDLLDSPIFKKFNSCVDIVFDNAEDANFASIDKDSDDVECPPESLITRGVLTDLCGEAAKLKSMNALSQIPPDRLVKLLTILLWNVRDGCKVTPNINEEEDEEESKLWRELTMDRVMRSMDASLTSLAIMTGRNM
;
A
#
# COMPACT_ATOMS: atom_id res chain seq x y z
N VAL A 1 34.46 15.03 -21.68
CA VAL A 1 33.55 14.42 -22.67
C VAL A 1 32.59 13.45 -21.99
N GLU A 2 33.07 12.47 -21.21
CA GLU A 2 32.20 11.53 -20.45
C GLU A 2 31.24 12.22 -19.45
N VAL A 3 31.68 13.26 -18.73
CA VAL A 3 30.83 13.99 -17.77
C VAL A 3 29.69 14.76 -18.44
N GLU A 4 29.88 15.24 -19.67
CA GLU A 4 28.81 15.93 -20.42
C GLU A 4 27.78 14.96 -21.02
N GLU A 5 28.19 13.75 -21.40
CA GLU A 5 27.28 12.70 -21.85
C GLU A 5 26.36 12.23 -20.73
N ASP A 6 26.88 12.12 -19.50
CA ASP A 6 26.09 11.70 -18.33
C ASP A 6 25.04 12.76 -17.94
N VAL A 7 25.41 14.04 -18.01
CA VAL A 7 24.48 15.16 -17.77
C VAL A 7 23.39 15.23 -18.86
N LYS A 8 23.74 15.04 -20.14
CA LYS A 8 22.74 14.98 -21.22
C LYS A 8 21.80 13.79 -21.07
N ALA A 9 22.32 12.62 -20.70
CA ALA A 9 21.52 11.43 -20.44
C ALA A 9 20.54 11.63 -19.26
N TYR A 10 20.99 12.30 -18.20
CA TYR A 10 20.15 12.70 -17.06
C TYR A 10 18.98 13.61 -17.50
N TYR A 11 19.25 14.68 -18.24
CA TYR A 11 18.21 15.59 -18.73
C TYR A 11 17.25 14.92 -19.72
N ALA A 12 17.74 14.00 -20.55
CA ALA A 12 16.88 13.22 -21.45
C ALA A 12 15.93 12.29 -20.67
N ARG A 13 16.41 11.65 -19.60
CA ARG A 13 15.57 10.84 -18.68
C ARG A 13 14.54 11.70 -17.96
N MET A 14 14.91 12.87 -17.47
CA MET A 14 14.00 13.84 -16.85
C MET A 14 12.90 14.29 -17.83
N LYS A 15 13.26 14.73 -19.05
CA LYS A 15 12.27 15.12 -20.07
C LYS A 15 11.36 13.97 -20.47
N LYS A 16 11.88 12.74 -20.57
CA LYS A 16 11.08 11.54 -20.85
C LYS A 16 10.07 11.26 -19.72
N LYS A 17 10.49 11.35 -18.46
CA LYS A 17 9.61 11.22 -17.29
C LYS A 17 8.54 12.31 -17.26
N GLU A 18 8.91 13.56 -17.55
CA GLU A 18 7.98 14.69 -17.57
C GLU A 18 6.93 14.52 -18.68
N LYS A 19 7.34 14.11 -19.89
CA LYS A 19 6.41 13.80 -20.98
C LYS A 19 5.48 12.64 -20.64
N GLN A 20 6.01 11.59 -20.01
CA GLN A 20 5.20 10.45 -19.57
C GLN A 20 4.19 10.84 -18.48
N CYS A 21 4.59 11.70 -17.54
CA CYS A 21 3.70 12.25 -16.52
C CYS A 21 2.59 13.10 -17.15
N LYS A 22 2.93 14.02 -18.06
CA LYS A 22 1.95 14.83 -18.82
C LYS A 22 0.98 13.96 -19.60
N ASN A 23 1.45 12.89 -20.24
CA ASN A 23 0.57 11.96 -20.95
C ASN A 23 -0.39 11.23 -20.01
N ARG A 24 0.07 10.78 -18.82
CA ARG A 24 -0.83 10.20 -17.79
C ARG A 24 -1.84 11.22 -17.27
N LEU A 25 -1.44 12.50 -17.19
CA LEU A 25 -2.33 13.59 -16.83
C LEU A 25 -3.38 13.89 -17.91
N LEU A 26 -3.19 13.45 -19.16
CA LEU A 26 -4.18 13.67 -20.22
C LEU A 26 -5.05 12.44 -20.49
N GLN A 27 -4.77 11.30 -19.83
CA GLN A 27 -5.58 10.11 -20.00
C GLN A 27 -6.99 10.31 -19.44
N PRO A 28 -8.03 10.03 -20.24
CA PRO A 28 -9.42 10.05 -19.76
C PRO A 28 -9.58 9.08 -18.59
N VAL A 29 -10.45 9.44 -17.65
CA VAL A 29 -10.90 8.49 -16.62
C VAL A 29 -11.64 7.36 -17.32
N VAL A 30 -11.28 6.11 -17.01
CA VAL A 30 -11.96 4.92 -17.54
C VAL A 30 -13.44 4.99 -17.15
N SER A 31 -14.33 4.61 -18.08
CA SER A 31 -15.77 4.61 -17.81
C SER A 31 -16.08 3.65 -16.65
N LEU A 32 -17.13 3.94 -15.88
CA LEU A 32 -17.51 3.09 -14.76
C LEU A 32 -17.87 1.67 -15.23
N GLU A 33 -18.54 1.54 -16.37
CA GLU A 33 -18.97 0.26 -16.95
C GLU A 33 -17.77 -0.61 -17.32
N ASP A 34 -16.79 -0.06 -18.05
CA ASP A 34 -15.55 -0.78 -18.39
C ASP A 34 -14.73 -1.14 -17.15
N LEU A 35 -14.77 -0.28 -16.13
CA LEU A 35 -14.06 -0.50 -14.89
C LEU A 35 -14.66 -1.66 -14.09
N LEU A 36 -15.99 -1.74 -14.00
CA LEU A 36 -16.68 -2.81 -13.27
C LEU A 36 -16.35 -4.20 -13.84
N ASP A 37 -16.11 -4.29 -15.16
CA ASP A 37 -15.72 -5.53 -15.81
C ASP A 37 -14.23 -5.85 -15.78
N SER A 38 -13.41 -4.86 -15.41
CA SER A 38 -11.95 -5.01 -15.34
C SER A 38 -11.53 -6.05 -14.29
N PRO A 39 -10.67 -7.02 -14.64
CA PRO A 39 -10.14 -7.98 -13.67
C PRO A 39 -9.33 -7.30 -12.56
N ILE A 40 -8.72 -6.15 -12.85
CA ILE A 40 -7.98 -5.33 -11.87
C ILE A 40 -8.95 -4.82 -10.80
N PHE A 41 -10.09 -4.26 -11.21
CA PHE A 41 -11.08 -3.71 -10.30
C PHE A 41 -11.78 -4.80 -9.48
N LYS A 42 -12.11 -5.93 -10.11
CA LYS A 42 -12.68 -7.11 -9.43
C LYS A 42 -11.72 -7.66 -8.38
N LYS A 43 -10.44 -7.81 -8.71
CA LYS A 43 -9.41 -8.29 -7.76
C LYS A 43 -9.17 -7.28 -6.63
N PHE A 44 -9.11 -5.98 -6.93
CA PHE A 44 -9.03 -4.94 -5.90
C PHE A 44 -10.19 -5.04 -4.92
N ASN A 45 -11.44 -5.07 -5.41
CA ASN A 45 -12.61 -5.16 -4.53
C ASN A 45 -12.61 -6.43 -3.70
N SER A 46 -12.27 -7.58 -4.31
CA SER A 46 -12.15 -8.83 -3.56
C SER A 46 -11.13 -8.75 -2.42
N CYS A 47 -9.98 -8.10 -2.64
CA CYS A 47 -9.01 -7.88 -1.56
C CYS A 47 -9.57 -6.94 -0.47
N VAL A 48 -10.28 -5.88 -0.85
CA VAL A 48 -10.92 -4.96 0.10
C VAL A 48 -11.99 -5.65 0.93
N ASP A 49 -12.80 -6.51 0.32
CA ASP A 49 -13.84 -7.27 1.03
C ASP A 49 -13.20 -8.22 2.04
N ILE A 50 -12.15 -8.96 1.66
CA ILE A 50 -11.38 -9.81 2.60
C ILE A 50 -10.84 -8.97 3.78
N VAL A 51 -10.33 -7.77 3.52
CA VAL A 51 -9.85 -6.87 4.58
C VAL A 51 -10.97 -6.43 5.51
N PHE A 52 -12.15 -6.14 4.97
CA PHE A 52 -13.30 -5.70 5.77
C PHE A 52 -13.87 -6.83 6.62
N ASP A 53 -14.02 -8.03 6.05
CA ASP A 53 -14.52 -9.19 6.76
C ASP A 53 -13.61 -9.52 7.95
N ASN A 54 -12.29 -9.59 7.73
CA ASN A 54 -11.32 -9.81 8.81
C ASN A 54 -11.35 -8.69 9.87
N ALA A 55 -11.62 -7.45 9.47
CA ALA A 55 -11.67 -6.31 10.39
C ALA A 55 -12.94 -6.28 11.24
N GLU A 56 -14.05 -6.79 10.71
CA GLU A 56 -15.30 -6.94 11.46
C GLU A 56 -15.16 -8.03 12.53
N ASP A 57 -14.48 -9.13 12.22
CA ASP A 57 -14.15 -10.20 13.18
C ASP A 57 -13.24 -9.72 14.32
N ALA A 58 -12.29 -8.83 14.01
CA ALA A 58 -11.36 -8.24 14.97
C ALA A 58 -11.98 -7.19 15.91
N ASN A 59 -13.22 -6.76 15.65
CA ASN A 59 -13.92 -5.68 16.35
C ASN A 59 -13.06 -4.41 16.55
N PHE A 60 -12.42 -3.92 15.48
CA PHE A 60 -11.63 -2.67 15.50
C PHE A 60 -12.37 -1.42 16.03
N ALA A 61 -13.69 -1.49 16.19
CA ALA A 61 -14.51 -0.44 16.80
C ALA A 61 -14.28 -0.29 18.32
N SER A 62 -13.80 -1.34 19.01
CA SER A 62 -13.45 -1.25 20.45
C SER A 62 -12.02 -0.80 20.71
N ILE A 63 -11.21 -0.65 19.66
CA ILE A 63 -9.80 -0.29 19.75
C ILE A 63 -9.69 1.23 19.56
N ASP A 64 -9.12 1.93 20.54
CA ASP A 64 -8.88 3.37 20.42
C ASP A 64 -7.83 3.62 19.33
N LYS A 65 -8.30 4.15 18.19
CA LYS A 65 -7.49 4.44 17.01
C LYS A 65 -6.64 5.69 17.18
N ASP A 66 -6.90 6.54 18.17
CA ASP A 66 -6.16 7.78 18.37
C ASP A 66 -5.07 7.65 19.43
N SER A 67 -5.03 6.53 20.15
CA SER A 67 -3.95 6.19 21.07
C SER A 67 -2.83 5.42 20.38
N ASP A 68 -1.61 5.96 20.44
CA ASP A 68 -0.41 5.29 19.91
C ASP A 68 0.03 4.10 20.78
N ASP A 69 -0.46 4.02 22.02
CA ASP A 69 -0.16 2.94 22.97
C ASP A 69 -1.00 1.68 22.70
N VAL A 70 -2.07 1.79 21.92
CA VAL A 70 -2.93 0.65 21.63
C VAL A 70 -2.31 -0.22 20.55
N GLU A 71 -2.11 -1.49 20.89
CA GLU A 71 -1.57 -2.50 19.99
C GLU A 71 -2.71 -3.29 19.34
N CYS A 72 -2.69 -3.31 18.00
CA CYS A 72 -3.58 -4.16 17.22
C CYS A 72 -3.12 -5.62 17.38
N PRO A 73 -4.02 -6.55 17.74
CA PRO A 73 -3.66 -7.96 17.81
C PRO A 73 -3.09 -8.45 16.46
N PRO A 74 -2.00 -9.24 16.44
CA PRO A 74 -1.34 -9.66 15.19
C PRO A 74 -2.27 -10.38 14.20
N GLU A 75 -3.25 -11.12 14.70
CA GLU A 75 -4.29 -11.82 13.94
C GLU A 75 -5.28 -10.87 13.25
N SER A 76 -5.41 -9.65 13.75
CA SER A 76 -6.28 -8.61 13.19
C SER A 76 -5.59 -7.83 12.06
N LEU A 77 -4.25 -7.90 11.99
CA LEU A 77 -3.48 -7.25 10.93
C LEU A 77 -3.66 -7.98 9.59
N ILE A 78 -3.72 -7.23 8.49
CA ILE A 78 -3.94 -7.80 7.15
C ILE A 78 -2.74 -8.67 6.73
N THR A 79 -2.98 -9.86 6.21
CA THR A 79 -1.90 -10.78 5.78
C THR A 79 -1.08 -10.19 4.62
N ARG A 80 0.19 -10.58 4.53
CA ARG A 80 1.11 -10.11 3.48
C ARG A 80 0.60 -10.37 2.07
N GLY A 81 0.05 -11.56 1.80
CA GLY A 81 -0.48 -11.90 0.48
C GLY A 81 -1.58 -10.96 0.01
N VAL A 82 -2.54 -10.65 0.89
CA VAL A 82 -3.64 -9.73 0.59
C VAL A 82 -3.13 -8.31 0.37
N LEU A 83 -2.17 -7.83 1.18
CA LEU A 83 -1.58 -6.51 1.00
C LEU A 83 -0.80 -6.37 -0.30
N THR A 84 0.01 -7.36 -0.67
CA THR A 84 0.79 -7.32 -1.91
C THR A 84 -0.14 -7.26 -3.12
N ASP A 85 -1.21 -8.05 -3.13
CA ASP A 85 -2.22 -8.01 -4.18
C ASP A 85 -2.98 -6.67 -4.19
N LEU A 86 -3.44 -6.21 -3.04
CA LEU A 86 -4.15 -4.94 -2.88
C LEU A 86 -3.30 -3.75 -3.35
N CYS A 87 -2.03 -3.70 -2.94
CA CYS A 87 -1.04 -2.70 -3.32
C CYS A 87 -0.81 -2.70 -4.85
N GLY A 88 -0.64 -3.89 -5.43
CA GLY A 88 -0.47 -4.06 -6.87
C GLY A 88 -1.67 -3.57 -7.68
N GLU A 89 -2.90 -3.95 -7.29
CA GLU A 89 -4.11 -3.51 -7.99
C GLU A 89 -4.40 -2.01 -7.75
N ALA A 90 -4.17 -1.48 -6.54
CA ALA A 90 -4.30 -0.06 -6.25
C ALA A 90 -3.36 0.80 -7.12
N ALA A 91 -2.11 0.37 -7.31
CA ALA A 91 -1.16 1.05 -8.18
C ALA A 91 -1.61 1.06 -9.65
N LYS A 92 -2.19 -0.04 -10.14
CA LYS A 92 -2.76 -0.12 -11.49
C LYS A 92 -3.98 0.80 -11.63
N LEU A 93 -4.92 0.76 -10.68
CA LEU A 93 -6.11 1.63 -10.68
C LEU A 93 -5.72 3.11 -10.64
N LYS A 94 -4.71 3.47 -9.85
CA LYS A 94 -4.13 4.83 -9.86
C LYS A 94 -3.63 5.22 -11.24
N SER A 95 -2.89 4.33 -11.90
CA SER A 95 -2.34 4.61 -13.24
C SER A 95 -3.42 4.79 -14.31
N MET A 96 -4.60 4.19 -14.09
CA MET A 96 -5.80 4.34 -14.93
C MET A 96 -6.67 5.55 -14.54
N ASN A 97 -6.27 6.34 -13.54
CA ASN A 97 -7.08 7.41 -12.95
C ASN A 97 -8.47 6.93 -12.50
N ALA A 98 -8.60 5.67 -12.06
CA ALA A 98 -9.88 5.02 -11.77
C ALA A 98 -10.26 4.99 -10.28
N LEU A 99 -9.36 5.41 -9.38
CA LEU A 99 -9.60 5.35 -7.93
C LEU A 99 -10.76 6.24 -7.47
N SER A 100 -11.00 7.37 -8.14
CA SER A 100 -12.12 8.28 -7.83
C SER A 100 -13.50 7.71 -8.17
N GLN A 101 -13.56 6.56 -8.86
CA GLN A 101 -14.81 5.84 -9.10
C GLN A 101 -15.23 4.96 -7.92
N ILE A 102 -14.35 4.75 -6.93
CA ILE A 102 -14.66 3.97 -5.75
C ILE A 102 -15.32 4.89 -4.71
N PRO A 103 -16.41 4.46 -4.04
CA PRO A 103 -17.07 5.27 -3.02
C PRO A 103 -16.09 5.77 -1.93
N PRO A 104 -16.08 7.07 -1.60
CA PRO A 104 -15.14 7.64 -0.64
C PRO A 104 -15.20 6.95 0.73
N ASP A 105 -16.39 6.66 1.25
CA ASP A 105 -16.55 5.98 2.55
C ASP A 105 -15.88 4.61 2.59
N ARG A 106 -15.91 3.89 1.46
CA ARG A 106 -15.23 2.59 1.32
C ARG A 106 -13.72 2.76 1.37
N LEU A 107 -13.18 3.80 0.73
CA LEU A 107 -11.75 4.10 0.78
C LEU A 107 -11.32 4.58 2.15
N VAL A 108 -12.13 5.38 2.84
CA VAL A 108 -11.85 5.83 4.22
C VAL A 108 -11.82 4.64 5.18
N LYS A 109 -12.79 3.70 5.09
CA LYS A 109 -12.78 2.47 5.89
C LYS A 109 -11.51 1.65 5.63
N LEU A 110 -11.13 1.50 4.36
CA LEU A 110 -9.89 0.81 3.98
C LEU A 110 -8.64 1.48 4.55
N LEU A 111 -8.48 2.80 4.38
CA LEU A 111 -7.36 3.57 4.93
C LEU A 111 -7.27 3.45 6.46
N THR A 112 -8.42 3.44 7.13
CA THR A 112 -8.51 3.27 8.58
C THR A 112 -7.97 1.92 9.05
N ILE A 113 -8.22 0.85 8.29
CA ILE A 113 -7.71 -0.50 8.63
C ILE A 113 -6.22 -0.60 8.28
N LEU A 114 -5.79 -0.06 7.13
CA LEU A 114 -4.39 -0.05 6.70
C LEU A 114 -3.47 0.66 7.71
N LEU A 115 -3.97 1.68 8.41
CA LEU A 115 -3.23 2.41 9.44
C LEU A 115 -2.62 1.48 10.51
N TRP A 116 -3.32 0.42 10.89
CA TRP A 116 -2.83 -0.52 11.90
C TRP A 116 -1.56 -1.26 11.44
N ASN A 117 -1.52 -1.68 10.17
CA ASN A 117 -0.32 -2.29 9.60
C ASN A 117 0.83 -1.29 9.46
N VAL A 118 0.53 -0.02 9.19
CA VAL A 118 1.56 1.05 9.15
C VAL A 118 2.18 1.22 10.54
N ARG A 119 1.34 1.38 11.57
CA ARG A 119 1.77 1.51 12.97
C ARG A 119 2.57 0.31 13.46
N ASP A 120 2.16 -0.90 13.12
CA ASP A 120 2.88 -2.12 13.48
C ASP A 120 4.34 -2.10 12.96
N GLY A 121 4.54 -1.65 11.72
CA GLY A 121 5.87 -1.49 11.14
C GLY A 121 6.69 -0.38 11.79
N CYS A 122 6.06 0.69 12.30
CA CYS A 122 6.77 1.74 13.05
C CYS A 122 7.33 1.25 14.39
N LYS A 123 6.77 0.19 14.95
CA LYS A 123 7.24 -0.44 16.20
C LYS A 123 8.39 -1.43 15.98
N VAL A 124 8.77 -1.70 14.73
CA VAL A 124 9.90 -2.58 14.41
C VAL A 124 11.22 -1.89 14.75
N THR A 125 11.97 -2.49 15.67
CA THR A 125 13.32 -2.04 16.04
C THR A 125 14.37 -3.04 15.52
N PRO A 126 15.54 -2.58 15.04
CA PRO A 126 16.64 -3.48 14.71
C PRO A 126 17.12 -4.22 15.96
N ASN A 127 17.01 -5.55 16.00
CA ASN A 127 17.64 -6.37 17.04
C ASN A 127 19.09 -6.64 16.63
N ILE A 128 20.03 -6.16 17.45
CA ILE A 128 21.49 -6.32 17.27
C ILE A 128 22.04 -7.02 18.53
N ASN A 129 21.35 -8.05 19.01
CA ASN A 129 21.89 -8.85 20.11
C ASN A 129 22.84 -9.92 19.53
N GLU A 130 24.13 -9.76 19.82
CA GLU A 130 25.19 -10.68 19.39
C GLU A 130 25.21 -12.00 20.20
N GLU A 131 24.36 -12.13 21.22
CA GLU A 131 24.31 -13.28 22.14
C GLU A 131 23.17 -14.30 21.83
N GLU A 132 22.32 -14.03 20.83
CA GLU A 132 21.21 -14.92 20.45
C GLU A 132 21.67 -16.09 19.55
N ASP A 133 21.00 -17.24 19.68
CA ASP A 133 21.21 -18.41 18.81
C ASP A 133 20.93 -18.03 17.34
N GLU A 134 21.70 -18.58 16.40
CA GLU A 134 21.65 -18.22 14.98
C GLU A 134 20.26 -18.51 14.38
N GLU A 135 19.61 -19.58 14.81
CA GLU A 135 18.24 -19.94 14.39
C GLU A 135 17.18 -18.99 14.97
N GLU A 136 17.33 -18.56 16.22
CA GLU A 136 16.42 -17.59 16.86
C GLU A 136 16.54 -16.22 16.19
N SER A 137 17.77 -15.76 15.97
CA SER A 137 18.06 -14.52 15.25
C SER A 137 17.49 -14.53 13.82
N LYS A 138 17.60 -15.68 13.14
CA LYS A 138 17.03 -15.86 11.80
C LYS A 138 15.50 -15.79 11.81
N LEU A 139 14.84 -16.50 12.72
CA LEU A 139 13.38 -16.45 12.85
C LEU A 139 12.90 -15.03 13.18
N TRP A 140 13.58 -14.36 14.11
CA TRP A 140 13.28 -12.97 14.47
C TRP A 140 13.40 -12.04 13.26
N ARG A 141 14.45 -12.18 12.45
CA ARG A 141 14.65 -11.39 11.23
C ARG A 141 13.55 -11.66 10.20
N GLU A 142 13.14 -12.91 10.01
CA GLU A 142 12.07 -13.27 9.08
C GLU A 142 10.73 -12.65 9.50
N LEU A 143 10.35 -12.78 10.77
CA LEU A 143 9.13 -12.19 11.33
C LEU A 143 9.14 -10.65 11.24
N THR A 144 10.28 -10.05 11.59
CA THR A 144 10.47 -8.60 11.56
C THR A 144 10.39 -8.07 10.13
N MET A 145 11.01 -8.77 9.18
CA MET A 145 10.94 -8.40 7.78
C MET A 145 9.51 -8.53 7.24
N ASP A 146 8.74 -9.53 7.66
CA ASP A 146 7.33 -9.65 7.26
C ASP A 146 6.49 -8.45 7.72
N ARG A 147 6.68 -7.99 8.97
CA ARG A 147 6.04 -6.77 9.51
C ARG A 147 6.41 -5.53 8.70
N VAL A 148 7.69 -5.36 8.37
CA VAL A 148 8.17 -4.25 7.53
C VAL A 148 7.52 -4.29 6.14
N MET A 149 7.46 -5.46 5.50
CA MET A 149 6.86 -5.61 4.18
C MET A 149 5.36 -5.32 4.20
N ARG A 150 4.64 -5.77 5.22
CA ARG A 150 3.20 -5.47 5.40
C ARG A 150 2.96 -3.97 5.58
N SER A 151 3.77 -3.31 6.42
CA SER A 151 3.71 -1.86 6.62
C SER A 151 4.02 -1.08 5.35
N MET A 152 5.02 -1.53 4.56
CA MET A 152 5.36 -0.95 3.26
C MET A 152 4.17 -1.03 2.28
N ASP A 153 3.60 -2.21 2.08
CA ASP A 153 2.49 -2.39 1.12
C ASP A 153 1.24 -1.61 1.56
N ALA A 154 0.95 -1.57 2.87
CA ALA A 154 -0.14 -0.76 3.41
C ALA A 154 0.09 0.74 3.18
N SER A 155 1.32 1.22 3.40
CA SER A 155 1.71 2.62 3.16
C SER A 155 1.58 2.98 1.68
N LEU A 156 2.11 2.14 0.79
CA LEU A 156 2.05 2.37 -0.66
C LEU A 156 0.62 2.36 -1.19
N THR A 157 -0.23 1.45 -0.69
CA THR A 157 -1.66 1.43 -1.00
C THR A 157 -2.33 2.74 -0.56
N SER A 158 -2.06 3.18 0.67
CA SER A 158 -2.61 4.42 1.21
C SER A 158 -2.20 5.64 0.39
N LEU A 159 -0.91 5.74 0.07
CA LEU A 159 -0.36 6.74 -0.84
C LEU A 159 -1.01 6.69 -2.22
N ALA A 160 -1.24 5.49 -2.78
CA ALA A 160 -1.85 5.35 -4.09
C ALA A 160 -3.28 5.91 -4.11
N ILE A 161 -4.06 5.62 -3.07
CA ILE A 161 -5.42 6.14 -2.85
C ILE A 161 -5.39 7.66 -2.70
N MET A 162 -4.65 8.19 -1.72
CA MET A 162 -4.68 9.62 -1.36
C MET A 162 -4.10 10.54 -2.43
N THR A 163 -3.20 10.03 -3.28
CA THR A 163 -2.62 10.80 -4.39
C THR A 163 -3.19 10.36 -5.75
N GLY A 164 -4.29 9.61 -5.72
CA GLY A 164 -5.13 9.35 -6.88
C GLY A 164 -5.77 10.64 -7.39
N ARG A 165 -6.20 10.63 -8.64
CA ARG A 165 -6.74 11.83 -9.27
C ARG A 165 -8.20 12.03 -8.90
N ASN A 166 -8.58 13.26 -8.58
CA ASN A 166 -9.92 13.63 -8.11
C ASN A 166 -10.34 12.86 -6.84
N MET A 167 -9.36 12.62 -5.96
CA MET A 167 -9.50 12.03 -4.65
C MET A 167 -9.53 13.11 -3.57
#